data_AF-A0A1U7HET8-F1
#
_entry.id   AF-A0A1U7HET8-F1
#
_cell.length_a   1.000
_cell.length_b   1.000
_cell.length_c   1.000
_cell.angle_alpha   90.00
_cell.angle_beta   90.00
_cell.angle_gamma   90.00
#
_symmetry.space_group_name_H-M   'P 1'
#
loop_
_entity.id
_entity.type
_entity.pdbx_description
1 polymer ?
#
loop_
_entity_poly.entity_id
_entity_poly.type
_entity_poly.pdbx_seq_one_letter_code
_entity_poly.pdbx_strand_id
1 'polypeptide(L)'
;MMKQTEQQQDARLAEIVALGQQRYLDAGGDPRSCTSGMHGDDYLTNEERQEALMLMQKLASIYIKNGYAYCQGRSWKLANNRVNCEDNKSI
;
A
#
# COMPACT_ATOMS: atom_id res chain seq x y z
N MET A 1 -1.05 -20.97 -10.82
CA MET A 1 -0.93 -19.62 -10.23
C MET A 1 -2.19 -19.36 -9.42
N MET A 2 -2.14 -19.47 -8.09
CA MET A 2 -3.32 -19.25 -7.25
C MET A 2 -3.62 -17.74 -7.24
N LYS A 3 -4.67 -17.32 -7.94
CA LYS A 3 -5.22 -15.98 -7.78
C LYS A 3 -5.81 -15.91 -6.38
N GLN A 4 -5.14 -15.25 -5.45
CA GLN A 4 -5.78 -14.84 -4.20
C GLN A 4 -7.00 -13.98 -4.59
N THR A 5 -8.15 -14.29 -4.02
CA THR A 5 -9.37 -13.51 -4.25
C THR A 5 -9.18 -12.11 -3.66
N GLU A 6 -9.86 -11.10 -4.21
CA GLU A 6 -9.82 -9.73 -3.68
C GLU A 6 -10.12 -9.71 -2.17
N GLN A 7 -11.02 -10.59 -1.72
CA GLN A 7 -11.33 -10.80 -0.30
C GLN A 7 -10.14 -11.24 0.55
N GLN A 8 -9.25 -12.09 0.02
CA GLN A 8 -8.04 -12.51 0.74
C GLN A 8 -7.02 -11.38 0.84
N GLN A 9 -6.91 -10.56 -0.22
CA GLN A 9 -6.03 -9.40 -0.22
C GLN A 9 -6.54 -8.31 0.74
N ASP A 10 -7.85 -8.10 0.78
CA ASP A 10 -8.51 -7.17 1.69
C ASP A 10 -8.38 -7.61 3.15
N ALA A 11 -8.61 -8.90 3.43
CA ALA A 11 -8.40 -9.48 4.76
C ALA A 11 -6.95 -9.32 5.22
N ARG A 12 -5.98 -9.59 4.33
CA ARG A 12 -4.56 -9.45 4.64
C ARG A 12 -4.18 -8.00 4.92
N LEU A 13 -4.72 -7.06 4.15
CA LEU A 13 -4.51 -5.63 4.38
C LEU A 13 -5.09 -5.22 5.74
N ALA A 14 -6.29 -5.68 6.09
CA ALA A 14 -6.92 -5.41 7.37
C ALA A 14 -6.09 -5.93 8.56
N GLU A 15 -5.49 -7.12 8.45
CA GLU A 15 -4.57 -7.67 9.46
C GLU A 15 -3.38 -6.74 9.69
N ILE A 16 -2.74 -6.26 8.62
CA ILE A 16 -1.58 -5.37 8.72
C ILE A 16 -1.97 -4.06 9.41
N VAL A 17 -3.09 -3.45 9.01
CA VAL A 17 -3.56 -2.20 9.63
C VAL A 17 -3.93 -2.42 11.10
N ALA A 18 -4.56 -3.55 11.44
CA ALA A 18 -4.90 -3.88 12.82
C ALA A 18 -3.65 -4.02 13.71
N LEU A 19 -2.58 -4.62 13.20
CA LEU A 19 -1.30 -4.72 13.91
C LEU A 19 -0.69 -3.34 14.18
N GLY A 20 -0.69 -2.45 13.18
CA GLY A 20 -0.23 -1.07 13.36
C GLY A 20 -1.06 -0.31 14.40
N GLN A 21 -2.39 -0.44 14.34
CA GLN A 21 -3.29 0.17 15.32
C GLN A 21 -3.04 -0.36 16.73
N GLN A 22 -2.84 -1.67 16.90
CA GLN A 22 -2.57 -2.26 18.20
C GLN A 22 -1.27 -1.71 18.80
N ARG A 23 -0.19 -1.65 18.01
CA ARG A 23 1.09 -1.08 18.44
C ARG A 23 1.00 0.40 18.79
N TYR A 24 0.18 1.16 18.08
CA TYR A 24 -0.11 2.56 18.42
C TYR A 24 -0.78 2.70 19.78
N LEU A 25 -1.77 1.85 20.08
CA LEU A 25 -2.43 1.83 21.39
C LEU A 25 -1.48 1.40 22.51
N ASP A 26 -0.64 0.38 22.26
CA ASP A 26 0.36 -0.10 23.21
C ASP A 26 1.41 0.98 23.54
N ALA A 27 1.70 1.88 22.60
CA ALA A 27 2.58 3.03 22.80
C ALA A 27 1.91 4.21 23.55
N GLY A 28 0.65 4.06 23.97
CA GLY A 28 -0.12 5.10 24.66
C GLY A 28 -0.87 6.06 23.72
N GLY A 29 -1.07 5.67 22.46
CA GLY A 29 -1.87 6.42 21.49
C GLY A 29 -3.34 6.57 21.91
N ASP A 30 -3.99 7.63 21.43
CA ASP A 30 -5.41 7.87 21.69
C ASP A 30 -6.29 6.89 20.89
N PRO A 31 -7.11 6.04 21.53
CA PRO A 31 -8.01 5.10 20.84
C PRO A 31 -9.12 5.77 20.02
N ARG A 32 -9.36 7.07 20.21
CA ARG A 32 -10.29 7.85 19.36
C ARG A 32 -9.60 8.46 18.14
N SER A 33 -8.28 8.32 18.04
CA SER A 33 -7.48 8.82 16.92
C SER A 33 -6.95 7.65 16.09
N CYS A 34 -6.84 7.89 14.78
CA CYS A 34 -6.11 7.01 13.88
C CYS A 34 -4.63 7.42 13.85
N THR A 35 -3.77 6.46 13.53
CA THR A 35 -2.40 6.75 13.11
C THR A 35 -2.42 7.61 11.84
N SER A 36 -1.42 8.48 11.65
CA SER A 36 -1.40 9.39 10.48
C SER A 36 -1.19 8.65 9.15
N GLY A 37 -0.84 7.37 9.20
CA GLY A 37 -0.48 6.56 8.03
C GLY A 37 0.83 7.03 7.37
N MET A 38 1.55 7.97 7.97
CA MET A 38 2.85 8.40 7.48
C MET A 38 3.93 7.41 7.92
N HIS A 39 4.96 7.28 7.07
CA HIS A 39 6.15 6.51 7.41
C HIS A 39 6.75 6.98 8.74
N GLY A 40 6.84 6.06 9.70
CA GLY A 40 7.36 6.33 11.04
C GLY A 40 6.29 6.66 12.09
N ASP A 41 5.03 6.88 11.69
CA ASP A 41 3.89 7.16 12.57
C ASP A 41 2.69 6.23 12.29
N ASP A 42 2.91 5.20 11.47
CA ASP A 42 1.98 4.12 11.16
C ASP A 42 2.21 2.86 12.01
N TYR A 43 3.28 2.84 12.82
CA TYR A 43 3.65 1.73 13.71
C TYR A 43 3.86 0.39 12.97
N LEU A 44 4.12 0.47 11.66
CA LEU A 44 4.43 -0.67 10.79
C LEU A 44 5.92 -0.78 10.52
N THR A 45 6.40 -2.03 10.37
CA THR A 45 7.75 -2.26 9.85
C THR A 45 7.83 -1.88 8.36
N ASN A 46 9.04 -1.81 7.83
CA ASN A 46 9.23 -1.49 6.41
C ASN A 46 8.62 -2.55 5.49
N GLU A 47 8.69 -3.81 5.89
CA GLU A 47 8.17 -4.96 5.15
C GLU A 47 6.64 -4.95 5.16
N GLU A 48 6.02 -4.74 6.33
CA GLU A 48 4.56 -4.64 6.49
C GLU A 48 4.00 -3.47 5.67
N ARG A 49 4.71 -2.33 5.67
CA ARG A 49 4.32 -1.17 4.86
C ARG A 49 4.40 -1.46 3.36
N GLN A 50 5.47 -2.12 2.90
CA GLN A 50 5.61 -2.51 1.50
C GLN A 50 4.51 -3.50 1.08
N GLU A 51 4.18 -4.47 1.93
CA GLU A 51 3.09 -5.42 1.69
C GLU A 51 1.74 -4.69 1.61
N ALA A 52 1.44 -3.80 2.56
CA ALA A 52 0.22 -3.00 2.57
C ALA A 52 0.09 -2.11 1.33
N LEU A 53 1.17 -1.46 0.90
CA LEU A 53 1.20 -0.65 -0.33
C LEU A 53 0.91 -1.49 -1.58
N MET A 54 1.52 -2.67 -1.69
CA MET A 54 1.28 -3.57 -2.82
C MET A 54 -0.17 -4.09 -2.85
N LEU A 55 -0.73 -4.43 -1.68
CA LEU A 55 -2.11 -4.87 -1.55
C LEU A 55 -3.09 -3.74 -1.91
N MET A 56 -2.88 -2.54 -1.38
CA MET A 56 -3.69 -1.36 -1.72
C MET A 56 -3.64 -1.04 -3.21
N GLN A 57 -2.47 -1.11 -3.85
CA GLN A 57 -2.36 -0.89 -5.29
C GLN A 57 -3.18 -1.91 -6.09
N LYS A 58 -3.11 -3.20 -5.72
CA LYS A 58 -3.91 -4.24 -6.37
C LYS A 58 -5.40 -4.02 -6.19
N LEU A 59 -5.85 -3.77 -4.96
CA LEU A 59 -7.26 -3.54 -4.63
C LEU A 59 -7.80 -2.28 -5.31
N ALA A 60 -7.02 -1.20 -5.35
CA ALA A 60 -7.40 0.04 -6.04
C ALA A 60 -7.21 -0.04 -7.57
N SER A 61 -6.76 -1.18 -8.11
CA SER A 61 -6.43 -1.36 -9.53
C SER A 61 -5.47 -0.28 -10.06
N ILE A 62 -4.51 0.12 -9.22
CA ILE A 62 -3.48 1.10 -9.56
C ILE A 62 -2.37 0.39 -10.34
N TYR A 63 -2.00 0.95 -11.48
CA TYR A 63 -0.85 0.47 -12.25
C TYR A 63 -0.08 1.63 -12.87
N ILE A 64 1.21 1.43 -13.10
CA ILE A 64 2.09 2.38 -13.77
C ILE A 64 2.35 1.88 -15.19
N LYS A 65 2.24 2.78 -16.17
CA LYS A 65 2.59 2.49 -17.56
C LYS A 65 3.12 3.74 -18.25
N ASN A 66 4.27 3.64 -18.90
CA ASN A 66 4.90 4.72 -19.67
C ASN A 66 5.07 6.04 -18.88
N GLY A 67 5.40 5.95 -17.58
CA GLY A 67 5.53 7.12 -16.72
C GLY A 67 4.20 7.77 -16.29
N TYR A 68 3.07 7.08 -16.46
CA TYR A 68 1.76 7.49 -15.95
C TYR A 68 1.27 6.49 -14.90
N ALA A 69 0.71 7.00 -13.81
CA ALA A 69 -0.06 6.19 -12.87
C ALA A 69 -1.54 6.24 -13.29
N TYR A 70 -2.19 5.07 -13.32
CA TYR A 70 -3.60 4.91 -13.65
C TYR A 70 -4.34 4.40 -12.42
N CYS A 71 -5.49 4.99 -12.10
CA CYS A 71 -6.37 4.55 -11.02
C CYS A 71 -7.80 4.94 -11.35
N GLN A 72 -8.74 3.98 -11.27
CA GLN A 72 -10.19 4.24 -11.36
C GLN A 72 -10.61 5.14 -12.55
N GLY A 73 -10.01 4.92 -13.72
CA GLY A 73 -10.31 5.68 -14.94
C GLY A 73 -9.65 7.06 -15.05
N ARG A 74 -8.84 7.46 -14.06
CA ARG A 74 -8.02 8.68 -14.09
C ARG A 74 -6.54 8.32 -14.27
N SER A 75 -5.76 9.28 -14.76
CA SER A 75 -4.31 9.12 -14.92
C SER A 75 -3.56 10.38 -14.54
N TRP A 76 -2.34 10.20 -14.01
CA TRP A 76 -1.44 11.28 -13.61
C TRP A 76 -0.05 11.02 -14.18
N LYS A 77 0.57 12.05 -14.76
CA LYS A 77 1.97 11.99 -15.22
C LYS A 77 2.90 11.99 -14.02
N LEU A 78 3.77 10.99 -13.93
CA LEU A 78 4.79 10.92 -12.89
C LEU A 78 5.95 11.85 -13.24
N ALA A 79 6.54 12.47 -12.23
CA ALA A 79 7.77 13.24 -12.40
C ALA A 79 8.92 12.32 -12.83
N ASN A 80 9.80 12.83 -13.70
CA ASN A 80 10.87 12.06 -14.37
C ASN A 80 11.81 11.31 -13.42
N ASN A 81 11.88 11.67 -12.15
CA ASN A 81 12.68 11.02 -11.12
C ASN A 81 12.10 9.70 -10.59
N ARG A 82 10.88 9.30 -11.01
CA ARG A 82 10.23 8.03 -10.60
C ARG A 82 10.07 7.00 -11.74
N VAL A 83 10.63 7.29 -12.92
CA VAL A 83 10.42 6.47 -14.14
C VAL A 83 11.29 5.18 -14.15
N ASN A 84 12.32 5.10 -13.31
CA ASN A 84 13.37 4.07 -13.44
C ASN A 84 13.10 2.72 -12.75
N CYS A 85 11.93 2.48 -12.13
CA CYS A 85 11.75 1.27 -11.30
C CYS A 85 11.02 0.09 -11.95
N GLU A 86 10.41 0.19 -13.14
CA GLU A 86 9.56 -0.92 -13.65
C GLU A 86 9.70 -1.28 -15.14
N ASP A 87 10.77 -0.91 -15.82
CA ASP A 87 10.99 -1.30 -17.24
C ASP A 87 11.71 -2.65 -17.42
N ASN A 88 11.65 -3.57 -16.45
CA ASN A 88 12.25 -4.91 -16.56
C ASN A 88 11.25 -6.03 -16.28
N LYS A 89 10.23 -6.17 -17.14
CA LYS A 89 9.67 -7.48 -17.52
C LYS A 89 9.32 -7.50 -19.01
N SER A 90 10.35 -7.70 -19.83
CA SER A 90 10.23 -8.20 -21.20
C SER A 90 10.34 -9.73 -21.22
N ILE A 91 9.57 -10.30 -22.16
CA ILE A 91 9.46 -11.70 -22.61
C ILE A 91 8.37 -12.51 -21.90
#